data_AF-A0A0T6A217-F1
#
_entry.id   AF-A0A0T6A217-F1
#
_cell.length_a   1.000
_cell.length_b   1.000
_cell.length_c   1.000
_cell.angle_alpha   90.00
_cell.angle_beta   90.00
_cell.angle_gamma   90.00
#
_symmetry.space_group_name_H-M   'P 1'
#
loop_
_entity.id
_entity.type
_entity.pdbx_description
1 polymer ?
#
loop_
_entity_poly.entity_id
_entity_poly.type
_entity_poly.pdbx_seq_one_letter_code
_entity_poly.pdbx_strand_id
1 'polypeptide(L)'
;MYQDCLSCDLRFEREQGYFVGAIYINYAVTAVIAIAGYFGLDHFIGLSLAPQLILWGSFAVWFPLVFFRYSRSLWLSLDYIFNPEGPGV
;
A
#
# COMPACT_ATOMS: atom_id res chain seq x y z
N MET A 1 -17.19 -2.75 -4.35
CA MET A 1 -16.10 -3.09 -5.29
C MET A 1 -16.66 -4.14 -6.22
N TYR A 2 -16.45 -4.02 -7.53
CA TYR A 2 -16.89 -5.07 -8.45
C TYR A 2 -16.06 -6.34 -8.21
N GLN A 3 -16.68 -7.51 -8.34
CA GLN A 3 -16.00 -8.79 -8.20
C GLN A 3 -15.13 -9.08 -9.42
N ASP A 4 -15.64 -8.71 -10.59
CA ASP A 4 -15.00 -8.95 -11.89
C ASP A 4 -14.90 -7.65 -12.70
N CYS A 5 -13.94 -7.60 -13.61
CA CYS A 5 -13.73 -6.47 -14.51
C CYS A 5 -14.76 -6.47 -15.64
N LEU A 6 -15.52 -5.39 -15.79
CA LEU A 6 -16.56 -5.27 -16.82
C LEU A 6 -16.04 -5.31 -18.27
N SER A 7 -14.74 -5.15 -18.49
CA SER A 7 -14.13 -5.12 -19.84
C SER A 7 -13.42 -6.40 -20.24
N CYS A 8 -12.97 -7.20 -19.28
CA CYS A 8 -12.17 -8.42 -19.55
C CYS A 8 -12.53 -9.61 -18.65
N ASP A 9 -13.56 -9.49 -17.82
CA ASP A 9 -14.05 -10.51 -16.89
C ASP A 9 -13.02 -10.99 -15.84
N LEU A 10 -11.93 -10.23 -15.68
CA LEU A 10 -10.88 -10.53 -14.70
C LEU A 10 -11.45 -10.47 -13.27
N ARG A 11 -11.35 -11.59 -12.55
CA ARG A 11 -11.78 -11.68 -11.16
C ARG A 11 -10.77 -11.02 -10.22
N PHE A 12 -11.15 -9.93 -9.56
CA PHE A 12 -10.26 -9.16 -8.69
C PHE A 12 -9.87 -9.87 -7.40
N GLU A 13 -10.72 -10.77 -6.90
CA GLU A 13 -10.46 -11.57 -5.70
C GLU A 13 -10.55 -13.05 -6.06
N ARG A 14 -9.40 -13.62 -6.44
CA ARG A 14 -9.27 -15.02 -6.88
C ARG A 14 -9.45 -16.00 -5.71
N GLU A 15 -8.89 -15.63 -4.56
CA GLU A 15 -8.87 -16.45 -3.35
C GLU A 15 -9.17 -15.62 -2.09
N GLN A 16 -9.61 -16.29 -1.02
CA GLN A 16 -9.79 -15.65 0.28
C GLN A 16 -8.43 -15.12 0.77
N GLY A 17 -8.37 -13.82 1.08
CA GLY A 17 -7.12 -13.19 1.53
C GLY A 17 -6.18 -12.76 0.40
N TYR A 18 -6.64 -12.74 -0.85
CA TYR A 18 -5.85 -12.28 -2.00
C TYR A 18 -5.16 -10.92 -1.76
N PHE A 19 -5.81 -10.00 -1.03
CA PHE A 19 -5.26 -8.67 -0.74
C PHE A 19 -4.26 -8.61 0.43
N VAL A 20 -3.83 -9.73 1.00
CA VAL A 20 -2.77 -9.75 2.02
C VAL A 20 -1.47 -9.15 1.47
N GLY A 21 -1.13 -9.42 0.21
CA GLY A 21 0.02 -8.77 -0.45
C GLY A 21 -0.13 -7.25 -0.54
N ALA A 22 -1.34 -6.75 -0.81
CA ALA A 22 -1.63 -5.32 -0.77
C ALA A 22 -1.49 -4.72 0.64
N ILE A 23 -1.74 -5.47 1.70
CA ILE A 23 -1.47 -5.01 3.08
C ILE A 23 0.03 -4.84 3.28
N TYR A 24 0.85 -5.79 2.82
CA TYR A 24 2.31 -5.69 2.93
C TYR A 24 2.89 -4.52 2.13
N ILE A 25 2.42 -4.28 0.90
CA ILE A 25 2.84 -3.12 0.10
C ILE A 25 2.49 -1.81 0.84
N ASN A 26 1.27 -1.72 1.37
CA ASN A 26 0.80 -0.54 2.08
C ASN A 26 1.64 -0.26 3.34
N TYR A 27 1.90 -1.31 4.13
CA TYR A 27 2.75 -1.25 5.31
C TYR A 27 4.19 -0.84 4.95
N ALA A 28 4.80 -1.49 3.95
CA ALA A 28 6.18 -1.22 3.56
C ALA A 28 6.36 0.23 3.11
N VAL A 29 5.48 0.75 2.26
CA VAL A 29 5.52 2.15 1.81
C VAL A 29 5.34 3.10 2.99
N THR A 30 4.38 2.84 3.87
CA THR A 30 4.14 3.68 5.06
C THR A 30 5.37 3.72 5.97
N ALA A 31 5.94 2.55 6.27
CA ALA A 31 7.10 2.43 7.15
C ALA A 31 8.34 3.11 6.55
N VAL A 32 8.63 2.88 5.26
CA VAL A 32 9.78 3.48 4.58
C VAL A 32 9.67 5.01 4.58
N ILE A 33 8.50 5.56 4.24
CA ILE A 33 8.31 7.02 4.24
C ILE A 33 8.45 7.58 5.67
N ALA A 34 7.85 6.93 6.67
CA ALA A 34 7.91 7.40 8.05
C ALA A 34 9.34 7.37 8.61
N ILE A 35 10.07 6.28 8.39
CA ILE A 35 11.45 6.13 8.87
C ILE A 35 12.39 7.10 8.15
N ALA A 36 12.35 7.13 6.82
CA ALA A 36 13.20 8.04 6.05
C ALA A 36 12.90 9.50 6.36
N GLY A 37 11.62 9.84 6.51
CA GLY A 37 11.19 11.18 6.86
C GLY A 37 11.58 11.58 8.29
N TYR A 38 11.48 10.67 9.27
CA TYR A 38 11.95 10.92 10.64
C TYR A 38 13.42 11.30 10.63
N PHE A 39 14.28 10.44 10.06
CA PHE A 39 15.71 10.72 9.99
C PHE A 39 16.05 11.95 9.14
N GLY A 40 15.27 12.23 8.09
CA GLY A 40 15.42 13.45 7.30
C GLY A 40 15.11 14.72 8.10
N LEU A 41 13.99 14.77 8.81
CA LEU A 41 13.62 15.92 9.63
C LEU A 41 14.58 16.10 10.83
N ASP A 42 15.02 15.00 11.42
CA ASP A 42 16.01 15.02 12.50
C ASP A 42 17.36 15.55 12.01
N HIS A 43 17.88 15.03 10.90
CA HIS A 43 19.21 15.38 10.40
C HIS A 43 19.29 16.79 9.79
N PHE A 44 18.29 17.18 8.98
CA PHE A 44 18.35 18.44 8.24
C PHE A 44 17.75 19.65 8.98
N ILE A 45 16.75 19.41 9.84
CA ILE A 45 16.01 20.49 10.52
C ILE A 45 16.27 20.47 12.04
N GLY A 46 16.70 19.34 12.61
CA GLY A 46 16.91 19.21 14.05
C GLY A 46 15.60 19.30 14.83
N LEU A 47 14.49 18.82 14.24
CA LEU A 47 13.17 18.93 14.85
C LEU A 47 13.10 18.09 16.14
N SER A 48 12.54 18.64 17.22
CA SER A 48 12.43 17.92 18.49
C SER A 48 11.52 16.69 18.40
N LEU A 49 11.71 15.72 19.31
CA LEU A 49 11.01 14.44 19.27
C LEU A 49 9.48 14.56 19.36
N ALA A 50 8.96 15.46 20.20
CA ALA A 50 7.52 15.60 20.42
C ALA A 50 6.72 15.96 19.15
N PRO A 51 7.05 17.01 18.37
CA PRO A 51 6.38 17.29 17.11
C PRO A 51 6.60 16.19 16.06
N GLN A 52 7.76 15.53 16.05
CA GLN A 52 8.01 14.39 15.16
C GLN A 52 7.07 13.22 15.46
N LEU A 53 6.84 12.88 16.74
CA LEU A 53 5.91 11.81 17.12
C LEU A 53 4.48 12.12 16.71
N ILE A 54 4.02 13.37 16.87
CA ILE A 54 2.68 13.78 16.44
C ILE A 54 2.56 13.69 14.92
N LEU A 55 3.56 14.19 14.18
CA LEU A 55 3.57 14.16 12.72
C LEU A 55 3.58 12.72 12.19
N TRP A 56 4.55 11.91 12.60
CA TRP A 56 4.72 10.56 12.09
C TRP A 56 3.66 9.59 12.60
N GLY A 57 3.17 9.78 13.83
CA GLY A 57 2.02 9.05 14.36
C GLY A 57 0.75 9.35 13.57
N SER A 58 0.48 10.62 13.27
CA SER A 58 -0.66 11.01 12.44
C SER A 58 -0.53 10.48 11.00
N PHE A 59 0.68 10.57 10.43
CA PHE A 59 0.98 10.02 9.11
C PHE A 59 0.73 8.50 9.06
N ALA A 60 1.21 7.75 10.05
CA ALA A 60 1.07 6.30 10.13
C ALA A 60 -0.40 5.83 10.25
N VAL A 61 -1.33 6.71 10.62
CA VAL A 61 -2.77 6.42 10.63
C VAL A 61 -3.42 6.81 9.30
N TRP A 62 -3.22 8.05 8.85
CA TRP A 62 -3.98 8.59 7.72
C TRP A 62 -3.45 8.12 6.36
N PHE A 63 -2.13 8.03 6.20
CA PHE A 63 -1.52 7.63 4.94
C PHE A 63 -1.97 6.22 4.49
N PRO A 64 -1.87 5.15 5.31
CA PRO A 64 -2.25 3.82 4.85
C PRO A 64 -3.73 3.71 4.48
N LEU A 65 -4.62 4.42 5.19
CA LEU A 65 -6.06 4.47 4.88
C LEU A 65 -6.34 5.07 3.51
N VAL A 66 -5.66 6.17 3.16
CA VAL A 66 -5.78 6.80 1.85
C VAL A 66 -5.08 5.98 0.77
N PHE A 67 -3.93 5.39 1.10
CA PHE A 67 -3.06 4.69 0.15
C PHE A 67 -3.52 3.26 -0.16
N PHE A 68 -4.36 2.64 0.67
CA PHE A 68 -4.77 1.23 0.53
C PHE A 68 -5.38 0.92 -0.85
N ARG A 69 -6.15 1.85 -1.41
CA ARG A 69 -6.71 1.73 -2.78
C ARG A 69 -5.62 1.54 -3.85
N TYR A 70 -4.52 2.28 -3.76
CA TYR A 70 -3.40 2.17 -4.69
C TYR A 70 -2.60 0.89 -4.44
N SER A 71 -2.45 0.50 -3.18
CA SER A 71 -1.79 -0.74 -2.80
C SER A 71 -2.47 -1.97 -3.42
N ARG A 72 -3.82 -1.99 -3.44
CA ARG A 72 -4.59 -3.05 -4.09
C ARG A 72 -4.41 -3.06 -5.61
N SER A 73 -4.38 -1.88 -6.24
CA SER A 73 -4.11 -1.77 -7.67
C SER A 73 -2.70 -2.28 -8.02
N LEU A 74 -1.70 -1.90 -7.21
CA LEU A 74 -0.32 -2.33 -7.40
C LEU A 74 -0.19 -3.85 -7.21
N TRP A 75 -0.82 -4.41 -6.18
CA TRP A 75 -0.83 -5.85 -5.95
C TRP A 75 -1.45 -6.60 -7.13
N LEU A 76 -2.62 -6.17 -7.62
CA LEU A 76 -3.25 -6.75 -8.81
C LEU A 76 -2.34 -6.71 -10.04
N SER A 77 -1.66 -5.58 -10.28
CA SER A 77 -0.73 -5.45 -11.40
C SER A 77 0.49 -6.36 -11.26
N LEU A 78 1.07 -6.44 -10.06
CA LEU A 78 2.21 -7.33 -9.78
C LEU A 78 1.82 -8.80 -9.95
N ASP A 79 0.71 -9.21 -9.34
CA ASP A 79 0.22 -10.59 -9.43
C ASP A 79 -0.13 -10.97 -10.86
N TYR A 80 -0.72 -10.06 -11.65
CA TYR A 80 -0.98 -10.31 -13.08
C TYR A 80 0.32 -10.53 -13.89
N ILE A 81 1.42 -9.84 -13.54
CA ILE A 81 2.71 -10.01 -14.22
C ILE A 81 3.36 -11.35 -13.85
N PHE A 82 3.30 -11.74 -12.57
CA PHE A 82 3.94 -12.98 -12.10
C PHE A 82 3.11 -14.22 -12.35
N ASN A 83 1.79 -14.09 -12.30
CA ASN A 83 0.82 -15.15 -12.49
C ASN A 83 -0.33 -14.67 -13.40
N PRO A 84 -0.05 -14.52 -14.70
CA PRO A 84 -1.07 -14.15 -15.67
C PRO A 84 -2.13 -15.26 -15.77
N GLU A 85 -3.40 -14.87 -15.74
CA GLU A 85 -4.49 -15.79 -16.07
C GLU A 85 -4.38 -16.19 -17.55
N GLY A 86 -4.40 -17.50 -17.82
CA GLY A 86 -4.51 -18.02 -19.19
C GLY A 86 -5.92 -17.78 -19.74
N PRO A 87 -6.10 -17.61 -21.06
CA PRO A 87 -7.43 -17.45 -21.64
C PRO A 87 -8.30 -18.69 -21.36
N GLY A 88 -9.33 -18.57 -20.53
CA GLY A 88 -10.39 -19.56 -20.39
C GLY A 88 -10.62 -20.21 -19.02
N VAL A 89 -10.15 -19.63 -17.91
CA VAL A 89 -10.55 -20.03 -16.54
C VAL A 89 -11.03 -18.84 -15.73
#